data_AF-A0ABD0J495-F1
#
_entry.id   AF-A0ABD0J495-F1
#
_cell.length_a   1.000
_cell.length_b   1.000
_cell.length_c   1.000
_cell.angle_alpha   90.00
_cell.angle_beta   90.00
_cell.angle_gamma   90.00
#
_symmetry.space_group_name_H-M   'P 1'
#
loop_
_entity.id
_entity.type
_entity.pdbx_description
1 polymer ?
#
loop_
_entity_poly.entity_id
_entity_poly.type
_entity_poly.pdbx_seq_one_letter_code
_entity_poly.pdbx_strand_id
1 'polypeptide(L)'
;MAASPSIKLYYLHLTCRAEVCRLLLAASGVEWEDVRFPYADWPKFKPEIRLRSMLTMADFAMYVAVVHTVKGECGVSEADREFPMIRALCSKVEADPNVRKYMDKHKPVIYGGITELIRM
;
A
#
# COMPACT_ATOMS: atom_id res chain seq x y z
N MET A 1 -30.47 -1.58 -0.73
CA MET A 1 -29.28 -1.95 -1.54
C MET A 1 -28.44 -0.69 -1.69
N ALA A 2 -27.31 -0.59 -0.98
CA ALA A 2 -26.41 0.55 -1.16
C ALA A 2 -25.78 0.46 -2.56
N ALA A 3 -25.72 1.57 -3.30
CA ALA A 3 -25.10 1.61 -4.61
C ALA A 3 -23.64 1.14 -4.49
N SER A 4 -23.29 0.06 -5.20
CA SER A 4 -21.91 -0.40 -5.28
C SER A 4 -21.04 0.73 -5.85
N PRO A 5 -19.95 1.16 -5.18
CA PRO A 5 -19.10 2.19 -5.73
C PRO A 5 -18.52 1.71 -7.07
N SER A 6 -18.61 2.55 -8.10
CA SER A 6 -18.00 2.26 -9.41
C SER A 6 -16.48 2.20 -9.26
N ILE A 7 -15.91 1.00 -9.35
CA ILE A 7 -14.47 0.80 -9.19
C ILE A 7 -13.78 1.21 -10.50
N LYS A 8 -12.87 2.19 -10.42
CA LYS A 8 -12.01 2.60 -11.53
C LYS A 8 -10.54 2.41 -11.16
N LEU A 9 -9.79 1.68 -11.97
CA LEU A 9 -8.35 1.50 -11.82
C LEU A 9 -7.62 2.39 -12.83
N TYR A 10 -6.95 3.43 -12.33
CA TYR A 10 -6.12 4.31 -13.15
C TYR A 10 -4.67 3.84 -13.13
N TYR A 11 -4.10 3.56 -14.31
CA TYR A 11 -2.69 3.23 -14.42
C TYR A 11 -2.11 3.59 -15.79
N LEU A 12 -0.78 3.61 -15.87
CA LEU A 12 -0.08 3.66 -17.14
C LEU A 12 -0.53 2.48 -18.03
N HIS A 13 -0.38 2.63 -19.34
CA HIS A 13 -0.54 1.52 -20.29
C HIS A 13 0.60 0.48 -20.15
N LEU A 14 0.69 -0.13 -18.97
CA LEU A 14 1.68 -1.10 -18.50
C LEU A 14 1.01 -2.08 -17.51
N THR A 15 1.61 -3.26 -17.34
CA THR A 15 1.19 -4.28 -16.37
C THR A 15 1.62 -3.89 -14.96
N CYS A 16 2.94 -3.93 -14.70
CA CYS A 16 3.64 -3.54 -13.46
C CYS A 16 2.78 -3.69 -12.18
N ARG A 17 2.66 -2.62 -11.38
CA ARG A 17 2.04 -2.69 -10.05
C ARG A 17 0.53 -2.83 -10.08
N ALA A 18 -0.12 -2.51 -11.20
CA ALA A 18 -1.57 -2.59 -11.34
C ALA A 18 -2.05 -4.01 -11.69
N GLU A 19 -1.18 -4.86 -12.21
CA GLU A 19 -1.59 -6.17 -12.74
C GLU A 19 -2.22 -7.09 -11.69
N VAL A 20 -1.71 -7.08 -10.46
CA VAL A 20 -2.31 -7.84 -9.35
C VAL A 20 -3.74 -7.38 -9.07
N CYS A 21 -4.01 -6.07 -9.14
CA CYS A 21 -5.36 -5.53 -8.97
C CYS A 21 -6.27 -5.95 -10.12
N ARG A 22 -5.78 -5.95 -11.37
CA ARG A 22 -6.56 -6.39 -12.53
C ARG A 22 -6.97 -7.86 -12.41
N LEU A 23 -6.04 -8.72 -12.02
CA LEU A 23 -6.31 -10.15 -11.83
C LEU A 23 -7.32 -10.39 -10.70
N LEU A 24 -7.20 -9.67 -9.58
CA LEU A 24 -8.16 -9.77 -8.46
C LEU A 24 -9.56 -9.27 -8.86
N LEU A 25 -9.65 -8.14 -9.56
CA LEU A 25 -10.92 -7.60 -10.02
C LEU A 25 -11.59 -8.54 -11.03
N ALA A 26 -10.83 -9.07 -12.00
CA ALA A 26 -11.32 -10.08 -12.94
C ALA A 26 -11.80 -11.36 -12.24
N ALA A 27 -11.03 -11.86 -11.26
CA ALA A 27 -11.41 -13.05 -10.49
C ALA A 27 -12.64 -12.83 -9.59
N SER A 28 -12.90 -11.59 -9.15
CA SER A 28 -14.02 -11.26 -8.28
C SER A 28 -15.38 -11.25 -8.97
N GLY A 29 -15.41 -11.14 -10.31
CA GLY A 29 -16.65 -10.99 -11.08
C GLY A 29 -17.39 -9.66 -10.86
N VAL A 30 -16.79 -8.70 -10.13
CA VAL A 30 -17.34 -7.35 -9.94
C VAL A 30 -17.08 -6.52 -11.18
N GLU A 31 -18.04 -5.70 -11.61
CA GLU A 31 -17.87 -4.72 -12.70
C GLU A 31 -16.89 -3.61 -12.30
N TRP A 32 -15.92 -3.31 -13.18
CA TRP A 32 -14.88 -2.30 -12.96
C TRP A 32 -14.36 -1.70 -14.27
N GLU A 33 -13.76 -0.51 -14.20
CA GLU A 33 -13.19 0.20 -15.35
C GLU A 33 -11.65 0.25 -15.29
N ASP A 34 -10.97 -0.23 -16.33
CA ASP A 34 -9.50 -0.16 -16.49
C ASP A 34 -9.11 1.10 -17.28
N VAL A 35 -8.81 2.19 -16.59
CA VAL A 35 -8.43 3.46 -17.21
C VAL A 35 -6.92 3.48 -17.47
N ARG A 36 -6.54 3.22 -18.72
CA ARG A 36 -5.13 3.21 -19.17
C ARG A 36 -4.77 4.49 -19.90
N PHE A 37 -3.67 5.12 -19.52
CA PHE A 37 -3.17 6.33 -20.17
C PHE A 37 -1.67 6.23 -20.53
N PRO A 38 -1.20 6.94 -21.56
CA PRO A 38 0.20 6.95 -21.94
C PRO A 38 1.04 7.73 -20.93
N TYR A 39 2.34 7.41 -20.82
CA TYR A 39 3.24 8.11 -19.88
C TYR A 39 3.31 9.63 -20.10
N ALA A 40 3.11 10.10 -21.33
CA ALA A 40 3.04 11.52 -21.66
C ALA A 40 1.92 12.27 -20.89
N ASP A 41 0.84 11.57 -20.53
CA ASP A 41 -0.26 12.12 -19.75
C ASP A 41 -0.06 11.98 -18.24
N TRP A 42 1.03 11.33 -17.79
CA TRP A 42 1.33 11.17 -16.37
C TRP A 42 1.31 12.49 -15.58
N PRO A 43 1.84 13.62 -16.08
CA PRO A 43 1.75 14.91 -15.37
C PRO A 43 0.31 15.38 -15.11
N LYS A 44 -0.66 14.99 -15.95
CA LYS A 44 -2.10 15.33 -15.78
C LYS A 44 -2.73 14.52 -14.67
N PHE A 45 -2.42 13.23 -14.59
CA PHE A 45 -2.99 12.31 -13.59
C PHE A 45 -2.24 12.34 -12.25
N LYS A 46 -0.96 12.71 -12.23
CA LYS A 46 -0.14 12.74 -11.00
C LYS A 46 -0.72 13.61 -9.86
N PRO A 47 -1.33 14.78 -10.10
CA PRO A 47 -2.03 15.54 -9.07
C PRO A 47 -3.29 14.87 -8.54
N GLU A 48 -4.03 14.14 -9.38
CA GLU A 48 -5.28 13.46 -9.04
C GLU A 48 -5.05 12.11 -8.33
N ILE A 49 -4.00 11.39 -8.73
CA ILE A 49 -3.50 10.16 -8.11
C ILE A 49 -2.68 10.49 -6.85
N ARG A 50 -2.35 11.77 -6.62
CA ARG A 50 -1.86 12.19 -5.32
C ARG A 50 -2.94 11.81 -4.33
N LEU A 51 -2.61 10.88 -3.43
CA LEU A 51 -3.43 10.62 -2.28
C LEU A 51 -3.75 11.98 -1.66
N ARG A 52 -4.97 12.19 -1.16
CA ARG A 52 -5.33 13.48 -0.54
C ARG A 52 -4.40 13.87 0.63
N SER A 53 -3.50 12.98 1.03
CA SER A 53 -2.40 13.16 1.96
C SER A 53 -1.10 13.62 1.29
N MET A 54 -0.17 14.16 2.08
CA MET A 54 1.20 14.45 1.61
C MET A 54 2.06 13.18 1.39
N LEU A 55 1.45 12.00 1.45
CA LEU A 55 2.12 10.71 1.25
C LEU A 55 2.09 10.32 -0.22
N THR A 56 3.21 9.78 -0.69
CA THR A 56 3.40 9.27 -2.04
C THR A 56 3.22 7.75 -2.07
N MET A 57 3.01 7.19 -3.25
CA MET A 57 3.04 5.72 -3.43
C MET A 57 4.37 5.09 -3.00
N ALA A 58 5.48 5.83 -3.07
CA ALA A 58 6.77 5.37 -2.57
C ALA A 58 6.76 5.25 -1.04
N ASP A 59 6.14 6.21 -0.33
CA ASP A 59 5.99 6.13 1.12
C ASP A 59 5.21 4.86 1.53
N PHE A 60 4.11 4.54 0.85
CA PHE A 60 3.33 3.32 1.14
C PHE A 60 4.05 2.03 0.76
N ALA A 61 4.69 1.98 -0.41
CA ALA A 61 5.43 0.79 -0.83
C ALA A 61 6.60 0.49 0.12
N MET A 62 7.31 1.53 0.57
CA MET A 62 8.37 1.40 1.56
C MET A 62 7.81 1.04 2.93
N TYR A 63 6.67 1.60 3.34
CA TYR A 63 6.01 1.25 4.59
C TYR A 63 5.68 -0.25 4.65
N VAL A 64 5.01 -0.78 3.63
CA VAL A 64 4.64 -2.20 3.55
C VAL A 64 5.88 -3.08 3.53
N ALA A 65 6.88 -2.76 2.69
CA ALA A 65 8.12 -3.53 2.65
C ALA A 65 8.79 -3.58 4.03
N VAL A 66 8.97 -2.43 4.68
CA VAL A 66 9.65 -2.32 5.98
C VAL A 66 8.90 -3.06 7.08
N VAL A 67 7.57 -2.90 7.16
CA VAL A 67 6.77 -3.53 8.22
C VAL A 67 6.81 -5.05 8.09
N HIS A 68 6.75 -5.58 6.87
CA HIS A 68 6.67 -7.02 6.66
C HIS A 68 8.02 -7.73 6.58
N THR A 69 9.06 -7.09 6.03
CA THR A 69 10.38 -7.73 5.88
C THR A 69 11.30 -7.31 7.01
N VAL A 70 11.67 -6.03 7.08
CA VAL A 70 12.71 -5.56 8.01
C VAL A 70 12.26 -5.71 9.47
N LYS A 71 11.06 -5.23 9.82
CA LYS A 71 10.55 -5.31 11.20
C LYS A 71 10.11 -6.73 11.57
N GLY A 72 9.69 -7.53 10.60
CA GLY A 72 9.35 -8.95 10.80
C GLY A 72 10.58 -9.80 11.09
N GLU A 73 11.69 -9.57 10.37
CA GLU A 73 12.93 -10.37 10.48
C GLU A 73 13.83 -9.91 11.64
N CYS A 74 14.02 -8.60 11.82
CA CYS A 74 14.89 -8.04 12.86
C CYS A 74 14.16 -7.80 14.19
N GLY A 75 12.83 -7.85 14.21
CA GLY A 75 12.03 -7.35 15.32
C GLY A 75 11.91 -5.82 15.32
N VAL A 76 10.72 -5.32 15.66
CA VAL A 76 10.33 -3.90 15.53
C VAL A 76 11.31 -2.94 16.21
N SER A 77 11.70 -3.26 17.46
CA SER A 77 12.55 -2.40 18.29
C SER A 77 14.00 -2.33 17.80
N GLU A 78 14.51 -3.40 17.19
CA GLU A 78 15.87 -3.47 16.65
C GLU A 78 15.94 -2.71 15.32
N ALA A 79 14.98 -2.98 14.42
CA ALA A 79 14.85 -2.26 13.16
C ALA A 79 14.71 -0.74 13.34
N ASP A 80 13.93 -0.30 14.33
CA ASP A 80 13.75 1.13 14.64
C ASP A 80 15.02 1.80 15.19
N ARG A 81 15.94 1.03 15.78
CA ARG A 81 17.22 1.51 16.29
C ARG A 81 18.27 1.57 15.17
N GLU A 82 18.35 0.52 14.36
CA GLU A 82 19.37 0.39 13.31
C GLU A 82 19.06 1.24 12.07
N PHE A 83 17.78 1.44 11.76
CA PHE A 83 17.36 2.14 10.54
C PHE A 83 16.49 3.38 10.84
N PRO A 84 17.08 4.47 11.36
CA PRO A 84 16.34 5.66 11.80
C PRO A 84 15.59 6.38 10.68
N MET A 85 16.12 6.37 9.45
CA MET A 85 15.43 6.94 8.28
C MET A 85 14.17 6.16 7.91
N ILE A 86 14.22 4.84 8.08
CA ILE A 86 13.10 3.94 7.82
C ILE A 86 12.01 4.12 8.89
N ARG A 87 12.42 4.23 10.17
CA ARG A 87 11.51 4.59 11.26
C ARG A 87 10.80 5.92 10.98
N ALA A 88 11.53 6.95 10.54
CA ALA A 88 10.94 8.26 10.23
C ALA A 88 9.91 8.17 9.10
N LEU A 89 10.17 7.37 8.06
CA LEU A 89 9.20 7.10 6.99
C LEU A 89 7.96 6.39 7.54
N CYS A 90 8.11 5.38 8.40
CA CYS A 90 6.99 4.72 9.04
C CYS A 90 6.15 5.67 9.89
N SER A 91 6.78 6.49 10.72
CA SER A 91 6.09 7.50 11.53
C SER A 91 5.35 8.53 10.67
N LYS A 92 5.93 8.93 9.54
CA LYS A 92 5.28 9.84 8.57
C LYS A 92 4.00 9.22 8.00
N VAL A 93 4.03 7.94 7.65
CA VAL A 93 2.86 7.23 7.09
C VAL A 93 1.78 7.01 8.16
N GLU A 94 2.18 6.62 9.37
CA GLU A 94 1.27 6.38 10.50
C GLU A 94 0.62 7.65 11.05
N ALA A 95 1.23 8.82 10.81
CA ALA A 95 0.68 10.11 11.18
C ALA A 95 -0.50 10.57 10.30
N ASP A 96 -0.74 9.91 9.15
CA ASP A 96 -1.91 10.23 8.33
C ASP A 96 -3.21 9.77 9.03
N PRO A 97 -4.21 10.65 9.20
CA PRO A 97 -5.41 10.33 9.98
C PRO A 97 -6.28 9.24 9.34
N ASN A 98 -6.28 9.10 8.01
CA ASN A 98 -7.03 8.05 7.34
C ASN A 98 -6.31 6.70 7.45
N VAL A 99 -4.98 6.70 7.32
CA VAL A 99 -4.14 5.52 7.56
C VAL A 99 -4.32 5.04 8.99
N ARG A 100 -4.24 5.95 9.96
CA ARG A 100 -4.42 5.61 11.38
C ARG A 100 -5.80 5.00 11.64
N LYS A 101 -6.86 5.64 11.14
CA LYS A 101 -8.23 5.12 11.22
C LYS A 101 -8.37 3.72 10.62
N TYR A 102 -7.70 3.44 9.50
CA TYR A 102 -7.67 2.10 8.90
C TYR A 102 -6.95 1.09 9.79
N MET A 103 -5.77 1.45 10.31
CA MET A 103 -4.94 0.58 11.16
C MET A 103 -5.59 0.26 12.51
N ASP A 104 -6.34 1.20 13.10
CA ASP A 104 -7.10 0.96 14.33
C ASP A 104 -8.18 -0.12 14.12
N LYS A 105 -8.74 -0.21 12.90
CA LYS A 105 -9.69 -1.25 12.50
C LYS A 105 -9.01 -2.54 12.03
N HIS A 106 -7.82 -2.44 11.44
CA HIS A 106 -7.05 -3.56 10.89
C HIS A 106 -5.61 -3.50 11.40
N LYS A 107 -5.40 -4.00 12.63
CA LYS A 107 -4.05 -4.09 13.18
C LYS A 107 -3.20 -5.01 12.29
N PRO A 108 -2.05 -4.54 11.77
CA PRO A 108 -1.19 -5.39 10.96
C PRO A 108 -0.72 -6.58 11.81
N VAL A 109 -0.94 -7.79 11.31
CA VAL A 109 -0.32 -9.00 11.86
C VAL A 109 1.12 -9.00 11.36
N ILE A 110 2.03 -8.55 12.23
CA ILE A 110 3.46 -8.65 11.97
C ILE A 110 3.87 -10.03 12.46
N TYR A 111 4.15 -10.94 11.53
CA TYR A 111 4.70 -12.23 11.88
C TYR A 111 6.11 -12.02 12.45
N GLY A 112 6.37 -12.56 13.65
CA GLY A 112 7.68 -12.57 14.30
C GLY A 112 8.64 -13.49 13.55
N GLY A 113 9.04 -13.08 12.35
CA GLY A 113 9.88 -13.86 11.44
C GLY A 113 9.22 -15.14 10.94
N ILE A 114 9.85 -15.75 9.94
CA ILE A 114 9.49 -17.08 9.40
C ILE A 114 9.39 -18.15 10.52
N THR A 115 10.13 -17.96 11.61
CA THR A 115 10.18 -18.88 12.76
C THR A 115 8.89 -19.01 13.55
N GLU A 116 8.07 -17.96 13.67
CA GLU A 116 6.77 -18.07 14.35
C GLU A 116 5.66 -18.59 13.42
N LEU A 117 5.79 -18.38 12.11
CA LEU A 117 4.83 -18.86 11.11
C LEU A 117 4.77 -20.39 11.02
N ILE A 118 5.91 -21.06 11.24
CA ILE A 118 6.06 -22.52 11.13
C ILE A 118 5.54 -23.25 12.39
N ARG A 119 5.20 -22.51 13.45
CA ARG A 119 4.76 -23.08 14.75
C ARG A 119 3.24 -23.05 14.97
N MET A 120 2.46 -22.57 14.01
CA MET A 120 0.98 -22.66 13.99
C MET A 120 0.53 -23.81 13.10
#